data_AF-A0A3M6XC05-F1
#
_entry.id   AF-A0A3M6XC05-F1
#
_cell.length_a   1.000
_cell.length_b   1.000
_cell.length_c   1.000
_cell.angle_alpha   90.00
_cell.angle_beta   90.00
_cell.angle_gamma   90.00
#
_symmetry.space_group_name_H-M   'P 1'
#
loop_
_entity.id
_entity.type
_entity.pdbx_description
1 polymer ?
#
loop_
_entity_poly.entity_id
_entity_poly.type
_entity_poly.pdbx_seq_one_letter_code
_entity_poly.pdbx_strand_id
1 'polypeptide(L)'
;MNGPGYLAVAIQPGPQTDDKAFHEWYNEEHGPLRLRLPYITSGDRYTAADGQKPEWSAVYDVTDLAELNKRLYTRLREERSAREKDVMSTFESLDRKIYRTVAEKGSVGDAPAPVTIAVSMRVNEADLPEFNKWYDEEHVPMLSKIPGWLRTRRFEMVVGGLKGMPPTGQVECLAVHDYAEQNGIDGPEHKAAQDTPWRAKIMEKVSDKERRQWKHHLRFDALEEPPSTVVTTDGAEIRYQLEGNPSDPVIVFVNSILTNLHIWDDVAKALQTTGINGKTYRTLRYNSRGYVQQAARSNPTRFDLLADDLEYLLQRLRIPKVHAVVGVSMGGVTSINFSIRHADMLEKFV
;
A
#
# COMPACT_ATOMS: atom_id res chain seq x y z
N MET A 1 -6.75 -2.13 14.19
CA MET A 1 -5.60 -2.36 13.30
C MET A 1 -4.57 -1.28 13.61
N ASN A 2 -3.59 -1.55 14.47
CA ASN A 2 -2.52 -0.61 14.85
C ASN A 2 -1.17 -1.35 14.81
N GLY A 3 -0.09 -0.61 14.58
CA GLY A 3 1.28 -1.11 14.61
C GLY A 3 1.72 -1.76 13.30
N PRO A 4 2.96 -2.25 13.23
CA PRO A 4 3.53 -2.79 11.99
C PRO A 4 2.78 -4.04 11.55
N GLY A 5 2.77 -4.25 10.24
CA GLY A 5 2.08 -5.40 9.67
C GLY A 5 2.49 -5.73 8.25
N TYR A 6 1.77 -6.70 7.70
CA TYR A 6 2.08 -7.39 6.47
C TYR A 6 0.80 -7.56 5.66
N LEU A 7 0.77 -6.94 4.49
CA LEU A 7 -0.31 -7.09 3.52
C LEU A 7 0.11 -8.18 2.53
N ALA A 8 -0.59 -9.30 2.51
CA ALA A 8 -0.32 -10.40 1.60
C ALA A 8 -1.48 -10.56 0.60
N VAL A 9 -1.16 -10.66 -0.69
CA VAL A 9 -2.14 -10.85 -1.75
C VAL A 9 -1.70 -12.03 -2.60
N ALA A 10 -2.49 -13.10 -2.64
CA ALA A 10 -2.30 -14.21 -3.57
C ALA A 10 -3.31 -14.10 -4.72
N ILE A 11 -2.85 -14.19 -5.97
CA ILE A 11 -3.69 -14.07 -7.16
C ILE A 11 -3.49 -15.26 -8.06
N GLN A 12 -4.62 -15.81 -8.53
CA GLN A 12 -4.63 -16.77 -9.62
C GLN A 12 -5.18 -16.05 -10.85
N PRO A 13 -4.34 -15.77 -11.86
CA PRO A 13 -4.82 -15.35 -13.17
C PRO A 13 -5.83 -16.37 -13.72
N GLY A 14 -6.90 -15.88 -14.34
CA GLY A 14 -7.87 -16.75 -14.98
C GLY A 14 -7.43 -17.16 -16.39
N PRO A 15 -8.14 -18.11 -17.03
CA PRO A 15 -7.79 -18.60 -18.36
C PRO A 15 -7.79 -17.53 -19.47
N GLN A 16 -8.47 -16.40 -19.23
CA GLN A 16 -8.57 -15.27 -20.15
C GLN A 16 -7.68 -14.09 -19.75
N THR A 17 -6.93 -14.21 -18.66
CA THR A 17 -5.99 -13.15 -18.27
C THR A 17 -4.86 -13.08 -19.28
N ASP A 18 -4.70 -11.93 -19.92
CA ASP A 18 -3.51 -11.65 -20.74
C ASP A 18 -2.29 -11.53 -19.81
N ASP A 19 -1.32 -12.43 -20.00
CA ASP A 19 -0.14 -12.57 -19.15
C ASP A 19 0.69 -11.28 -19.10
N LYS A 20 0.91 -10.68 -20.28
CA LYS A 20 1.66 -9.43 -20.40
C LYS A 20 0.94 -8.29 -19.66
N ALA A 21 -0.35 -8.11 -19.89
CA ALA A 21 -1.13 -7.08 -19.23
C ALA A 21 -1.17 -7.26 -17.70
N PHE A 22 -1.26 -8.50 -17.21
CA PHE A 22 -1.17 -8.81 -15.78
C PHE A 22 0.17 -8.38 -15.19
N HIS A 23 1.27 -8.72 -15.86
CA HIS A 23 2.61 -8.37 -15.40
C HIS A 23 2.87 -6.87 -15.42
N GLU A 24 2.58 -6.21 -16.53
CA GLU A 24 2.78 -4.76 -16.66
C GLU A 24 1.88 -3.97 -15.70
N TRP A 25 0.61 -4.36 -15.53
CA TRP A 25 -0.26 -3.73 -14.53
C TRP A 25 0.33 -3.82 -13.12
N TYR A 26 0.82 -4.98 -12.72
CA TYR A 26 1.41 -5.12 -11.39
C TYR A 26 2.67 -4.26 -11.22
N ASN A 27 3.54 -4.28 -12.24
CA ASN A 27 4.89 -3.74 -12.16
C ASN A 27 4.94 -2.23 -12.41
N GLU A 28 4.01 -1.67 -13.19
CA GLU A 28 4.04 -0.26 -13.62
C GLU A 28 2.92 0.57 -13.00
N GLU A 29 1.96 -0.07 -12.33
CA GLU A 29 0.80 0.58 -11.74
C GLU A 29 0.54 0.12 -10.31
N HIS A 30 0.10 -1.13 -10.14
CA HIS A 30 -0.46 -1.57 -8.87
C HIS A 30 0.56 -1.56 -7.72
N GLY A 31 1.73 -2.14 -7.95
CA GLY A 31 2.83 -2.17 -7.00
C GLY A 31 3.38 -0.78 -6.71
N PRO A 32 3.89 -0.06 -7.72
CA PRO A 32 4.53 1.23 -7.49
C PRO A 32 3.63 2.28 -6.83
N LEU A 33 2.32 2.28 -7.11
CA LEU A 33 1.38 3.19 -6.45
C LEU A 33 1.32 2.99 -4.94
N ARG A 34 1.52 1.76 -4.46
CA ARG A 34 1.58 1.45 -3.02
C ARG A 34 2.90 1.90 -2.42
N LEU A 35 4.02 1.71 -3.14
CA LEU A 35 5.35 2.11 -2.68
C LEU A 35 5.52 3.64 -2.58
N ARG A 36 4.63 4.43 -3.18
CA ARG A 36 4.56 5.88 -2.96
C ARG A 36 4.00 6.28 -1.60
N LEU A 37 3.33 5.36 -0.91
CA LEU A 37 2.77 5.65 0.41
C LEU A 37 3.89 5.55 1.45
N PRO A 38 4.09 6.58 2.29
CA PRO A 38 5.26 6.66 3.18
C PRO A 38 5.28 5.57 4.28
N TYR A 39 4.16 4.88 4.48
CA TYR A 39 4.00 3.80 5.44
C TYR A 39 4.10 2.40 4.81
N ILE A 40 4.29 2.31 3.49
CA ILE A 40 4.62 1.05 2.80
C ILE A 40 6.12 1.05 2.56
N THR A 41 6.87 0.28 3.34
CA THR A 41 8.35 0.30 3.31
C THR A 41 8.93 -0.66 2.28
N SER A 42 8.13 -1.60 1.83
CA SER A 42 8.58 -2.71 1.01
C SER A 42 7.41 -3.26 0.19
N GLY A 43 7.72 -3.76 -1.01
CA GLY A 43 6.76 -4.50 -1.79
C GLY A 43 7.43 -5.43 -2.79
N ASP A 44 7.07 -6.70 -2.74
CA ASP A 44 7.73 -7.77 -3.47
C ASP A 44 6.70 -8.68 -4.13
N ARG A 45 7.03 -9.19 -5.32
CA ARG A 45 6.29 -10.22 -6.03
C ARG A 45 7.01 -11.54 -5.95
N TYR A 46 6.22 -12.59 -5.83
CA TYR A 46 6.67 -13.97 -5.82
C TYR A 46 5.84 -14.84 -6.77
N THR A 47 6.48 -15.88 -7.28
CA THR A 47 5.85 -17.01 -7.98
C THR A 47 5.76 -18.20 -7.06
N ALA A 48 4.71 -19.00 -7.20
CA ALA A 48 4.59 -20.27 -6.50
C ALA A 48 5.71 -21.22 -6.94
N ALA A 49 6.41 -21.80 -5.97
CA ALA A 49 7.48 -22.79 -6.16
C ALA A 49 7.08 -24.16 -5.59
N ASP A 50 5.81 -24.33 -5.24
CA ASP A 50 5.22 -25.57 -4.69
C ASP A 50 4.25 -26.25 -5.66
N GLY A 51 4.05 -25.69 -6.87
CA GLY A 51 3.08 -26.19 -7.84
C GLY A 51 1.62 -26.00 -7.43
N GLN A 52 1.34 -25.16 -6.42
CA GLN A 52 -0.01 -24.88 -5.94
C GLN A 52 -0.56 -23.57 -6.49
N LYS A 53 -1.89 -23.49 -6.59
CA LYS A 53 -2.63 -22.23 -6.80
C LYS A 53 -2.94 -21.55 -5.45
N PRO A 54 -3.04 -20.21 -5.38
CA PRO A 54 -2.75 -19.25 -6.45
C PRO A 54 -1.27 -19.19 -6.82
N GLU A 55 -0.94 -19.00 -8.09
CA GLU A 55 0.44 -19.04 -8.61
C GLU A 55 1.26 -17.78 -8.36
N TRP A 56 0.61 -16.65 -8.06
CA TRP A 56 1.28 -15.37 -7.84
C TRP A 56 0.99 -14.83 -6.45
N SER A 57 1.98 -14.18 -5.86
CA SER A 57 1.83 -13.43 -4.62
C SER A 57 2.47 -12.06 -4.73
N ALA A 58 1.85 -11.06 -4.13
CA ALA A 58 2.44 -9.75 -3.88
C ALA A 58 2.27 -9.41 -2.39
N VAL A 59 3.34 -8.94 -1.78
CA VAL A 59 3.37 -8.69 -0.34
C VAL A 59 3.96 -7.33 -0.06
N TYR A 60 3.49 -6.66 0.99
CA TYR A 60 3.93 -5.33 1.37
C TYR A 60 4.12 -5.24 2.88
N ASP A 61 5.25 -4.68 3.30
CA ASP A 61 5.47 -4.33 4.71
C ASP A 61 4.89 -2.95 5.01
N VAL A 62 4.16 -2.85 6.11
CA VAL A 62 3.42 -1.64 6.53
C VAL A 62 3.90 -1.21 7.91
N THR A 63 4.27 0.06 8.06
CA THR A 63 4.77 0.59 9.36
C THR A 63 3.68 0.71 10.41
N ASP A 64 2.46 1.09 10.00
CA ASP A 64 1.27 1.13 10.84
C ASP A 64 0.02 0.73 10.05
N LEU A 65 -0.61 -0.37 10.45
CA LEU A 65 -1.84 -0.87 9.84
C LEU A 65 -3.02 0.10 9.97
N ALA A 66 -2.99 1.08 10.88
CA ALA A 66 -4.02 2.10 10.97
C ALA A 66 -4.10 2.94 9.69
N GLU A 67 -2.98 3.13 8.99
CA GLU A 67 -2.88 3.88 7.74
C GLU A 67 -3.70 3.24 6.61
N LEU A 68 -3.90 1.91 6.63
CA LEU A 68 -4.68 1.20 5.61
C LEU A 68 -6.19 1.51 5.66
N ASN A 69 -6.66 2.14 6.74
CA ASN A 69 -8.04 2.61 6.87
C ASN A 69 -8.21 4.06 6.45
N LYS A 70 -7.12 4.79 6.18
CA LYS A 70 -7.17 6.19 5.77
C LYS A 70 -7.42 6.30 4.28
N ARG A 71 -8.03 7.42 3.91
CA ARG A 71 -8.42 7.75 2.54
C ARG A 71 -7.28 7.61 1.53
N LEU A 72 -6.06 8.01 1.92
CA LEU A 72 -4.87 7.89 1.09
C LEU A 72 -4.58 6.45 0.63
N TYR A 73 -4.91 5.44 1.44
CA TYR A 73 -4.83 4.04 1.04
C TYR A 73 -6.11 3.56 0.36
N THR A 74 -7.29 3.84 0.93
CA THR A 74 -8.56 3.26 0.42
C THR A 74 -8.87 3.72 -1.00
N ARG A 75 -8.49 4.95 -1.36
CA ARG A 75 -8.64 5.48 -2.72
C ARG A 75 -7.95 4.64 -3.80
N LEU A 76 -6.85 3.94 -3.49
CA LEU A 76 -6.19 3.04 -4.44
C LEU A 76 -7.16 1.97 -4.98
N ARG A 77 -8.18 1.61 -4.19
CA ARG A 77 -9.22 0.66 -4.58
C ARG A 77 -10.49 1.34 -5.12
N GLU A 78 -10.85 2.49 -4.55
CA GLU A 78 -12.06 3.23 -4.91
C GLU A 78 -11.93 3.91 -6.29
N GLU A 79 -10.74 4.40 -6.61
CA GLU A 79 -10.44 5.21 -7.81
C GLU A 79 -9.59 4.45 -8.83
N ARG A 80 -9.71 3.12 -8.86
CA ARG A 80 -9.00 2.27 -9.83
C ARG A 80 -9.15 2.79 -11.25
N SER A 81 -8.04 2.78 -11.97
CA SER A 81 -8.01 3.06 -13.41
C SER A 81 -8.87 2.07 -14.18
N ALA A 82 -9.18 2.40 -15.44
CA ALA A 82 -9.81 1.46 -16.36
C ALA A 82 -8.94 0.21 -16.54
N ARG A 83 -7.62 0.39 -16.73
CA ARG A 83 -6.66 -0.72 -16.88
C ARG A 83 -6.70 -1.70 -15.71
N GLU A 84 -6.66 -1.20 -14.47
CA GLU A 84 -6.73 -2.06 -13.28
C GLU A 84 -8.05 -2.82 -13.21
N LYS A 85 -9.18 -2.15 -13.50
CA LYS A 85 -10.50 -2.82 -13.52
C LYS A 85 -10.54 -3.93 -14.57
N ASP A 86 -10.05 -3.67 -15.77
CA ASP A 86 -10.05 -4.62 -16.87
C ASP A 86 -9.19 -5.84 -16.54
N VAL A 87 -7.94 -5.64 -16.11
CA VAL A 87 -7.04 -6.75 -15.74
C VAL A 87 -7.61 -7.55 -14.58
N MET A 88 -8.03 -6.90 -13.50
CA MET A 88 -8.56 -7.58 -12.32
C MET A 88 -9.84 -8.37 -12.60
N SER A 89 -10.66 -7.95 -13.56
CA SER A 89 -11.89 -8.65 -13.93
C SER A 89 -11.64 -10.05 -14.51
N THR A 90 -10.41 -10.34 -14.94
CA THR A 90 -10.03 -11.63 -15.53
C THR A 90 -9.51 -12.66 -14.53
N PHE A 91 -9.31 -12.28 -13.26
CA PHE A 91 -8.71 -13.17 -12.26
C PHE A 91 -9.67 -14.30 -11.85
N GLU A 92 -9.14 -15.53 -11.74
CA GLU A 92 -9.86 -16.67 -11.16
C GLU A 92 -10.03 -16.48 -9.65
N SER A 93 -9.00 -15.96 -8.98
CA SER A 93 -9.08 -15.64 -7.55
C SER A 93 -8.13 -14.51 -7.16
N LEU A 94 -8.54 -13.74 -6.15
CA LEU A 94 -7.71 -12.75 -5.48
C LEU A 94 -7.95 -12.87 -3.97
N ASP A 95 -6.94 -13.33 -3.26
CA ASP A 95 -6.96 -13.56 -1.82
C ASP A 95 -6.09 -12.53 -1.11
N ARG A 96 -6.73 -11.49 -0.56
CA ARG A 96 -6.06 -10.38 0.14
C ARG A 96 -6.23 -10.53 1.65
N LYS A 97 -5.12 -10.73 2.36
CA LYS A 97 -5.06 -10.87 3.82
C LYS A 97 -4.18 -9.77 4.43
N ILE A 98 -4.53 -9.32 5.64
CA ILE A 98 -3.70 -8.38 6.41
C ILE A 98 -3.36 -9.04 7.74
N TYR A 99 -2.07 -8.98 8.09
CA TYR A 99 -1.56 -9.52 9.34
C TYR A 99 -0.83 -8.43 10.14
N ARG A 100 -0.96 -8.47 11.46
CA ARG A 100 -0.17 -7.67 12.41
C ARG A 100 1.10 -8.43 12.78
N THR A 101 2.23 -7.73 12.82
CA THR A 101 3.51 -8.32 13.24
C THR A 101 3.48 -8.67 14.72
N VAL A 102 3.91 -9.89 15.04
CA VAL A 102 4.04 -10.42 16.40
C VAL A 102 5.51 -10.50 16.81
N ALA A 103 6.36 -11.06 15.94
CA ALA A 103 7.78 -11.21 16.21
C ALA A 103 8.59 -11.26 14.90
N GLU A 104 9.86 -10.89 14.98
CA GLU A 104 10.83 -10.99 13.88
C GLU A 104 12.18 -11.41 14.44
N LYS A 105 12.84 -12.36 13.77
CA LYS A 105 14.19 -12.82 14.10
C LYS A 105 15.01 -13.02 12.83
N GLY A 106 16.22 -12.50 12.81
CA GLY A 106 17.07 -12.48 11.61
C GLY A 106 16.82 -11.24 10.75
N SER A 107 17.42 -11.19 9.56
CA SER A 107 17.31 -10.06 8.63
C SER A 107 17.65 -10.50 7.21
N VAL A 108 17.04 -9.84 6.23
CA VAL A 108 17.37 -9.97 4.80
C VAL A 108 18.18 -8.77 4.29
N GLY A 109 18.51 -7.81 5.17
CA GLY A 109 19.08 -6.52 4.78
C GLY A 109 18.10 -5.74 3.90
N ASP A 110 18.64 -5.06 2.88
CA ASP A 110 17.86 -4.28 1.91
C ASP A 110 17.37 -5.12 0.71
N ALA A 111 17.77 -6.38 0.61
CA ALA A 111 17.41 -7.26 -0.49
C ALA A 111 16.13 -8.06 -0.19
N PRO A 112 15.29 -8.36 -1.20
CA PRO A 112 14.18 -9.29 -1.02
C PRO A 112 14.69 -10.71 -0.76
N ALA A 113 13.91 -11.50 -0.04
CA ALA A 113 14.22 -12.91 0.21
C ALA A 113 14.10 -13.72 -1.09
N PRO A 114 15.14 -14.42 -1.58
CA PRO A 114 15.02 -15.22 -2.81
C PRO A 114 13.97 -16.33 -2.71
N VAL A 115 13.88 -16.99 -1.55
CA VAL A 115 12.92 -18.05 -1.28
C VAL A 115 12.19 -17.75 0.01
N THR A 116 10.86 -17.87 0.00
CA THR A 116 10.02 -17.67 1.18
C THR A 116 9.11 -18.87 1.38
N ILE A 117 9.07 -19.41 2.61
CA ILE A 117 8.06 -20.39 3.03
C ILE A 117 7.06 -19.65 3.94
N ALA A 118 5.82 -19.57 3.49
CA ALA A 118 4.71 -19.05 4.28
C ALA A 118 3.92 -20.23 4.87
N VAL A 119 3.76 -20.25 6.19
CA VAL A 119 2.98 -21.28 6.90
C VAL A 119 1.90 -20.59 7.71
N SER A 120 0.65 -20.78 7.29
CA SER A 120 -0.52 -20.34 8.05
C SER A 120 -1.03 -21.50 8.90
N MET A 121 -1.33 -21.23 10.17
CA MET A 121 -1.91 -22.19 11.11
C MET A 121 -3.03 -21.53 11.88
N ARG A 122 -4.12 -22.27 12.08
CA ARG A 122 -5.21 -21.88 12.95
C ARG A 122 -5.15 -22.63 14.27
N VAL A 123 -5.23 -21.91 15.38
CA VAL A 123 -5.22 -22.46 16.75
C VAL A 123 -6.32 -21.78 17.58
N ASN A 124 -6.70 -22.38 18.70
CA ASN A 124 -7.58 -21.71 19.66
C ASN A 124 -6.82 -20.58 20.37
N GLU A 125 -7.53 -19.51 20.73
CA GLU A 125 -6.96 -18.38 21.47
C GLU A 125 -6.29 -18.82 22.79
N ALA A 126 -6.88 -19.81 23.48
CA ALA A 126 -6.35 -20.37 24.71
C ALA A 126 -4.98 -21.07 24.54
N ASP A 127 -4.69 -21.58 23.33
CA ASP A 127 -3.45 -22.27 23.01
C ASP A 127 -2.35 -21.33 22.48
N LEU A 128 -2.72 -20.10 22.11
CA LEU A 128 -1.82 -19.12 21.51
C LEU A 128 -0.56 -18.82 22.35
N PRO A 129 -0.61 -18.70 23.68
CA PRO A 129 0.60 -18.47 24.48
C PRO A 129 1.62 -19.60 24.36
N GLU A 130 1.18 -20.87 24.37
CA GLU A 130 2.07 -22.02 24.22
C GLU A 130 2.59 -22.13 22.79
N PHE A 131 1.72 -21.90 21.79
CA PHE A 131 2.10 -21.86 20.38
C PHE A 131 3.20 -20.82 20.12
N ASN A 132 3.06 -19.62 20.72
CA ASN A 132 4.04 -18.57 20.61
C ASN A 132 5.36 -18.96 21.26
N LYS A 133 5.31 -19.52 22.48
CA LYS A 133 6.48 -19.98 23.21
C LYS A 133 7.25 -21.06 22.45
N TRP A 134 6.55 -22.03 21.86
CA TRP A 134 7.17 -23.07 21.03
C TRP A 134 7.93 -22.48 19.84
N TYR A 135 7.32 -21.53 19.13
CA TYR A 135 7.99 -20.85 18.02
C TYR A 135 9.26 -20.15 18.49
N ASP A 136 9.19 -19.41 19.59
CA ASP A 136 10.27 -18.53 20.04
C ASP A 136 11.44 -19.31 20.69
N GLU A 137 11.13 -20.35 21.46
CA GLU A 137 12.12 -21.11 22.25
C GLU A 137 12.65 -22.37 21.54
N GLU A 138 11.88 -22.97 20.64
CA GLU A 138 12.28 -24.22 19.95
C GLU A 138 12.33 -24.05 18.43
N HIS A 139 11.19 -23.71 17.81
CA HIS A 139 11.06 -23.86 16.35
C HIS A 139 11.97 -22.89 15.58
N VAL A 140 11.90 -21.58 15.85
CA VAL A 140 12.75 -20.60 15.14
C VAL A 140 14.24 -20.82 15.44
N PRO A 141 14.68 -21.07 16.69
CA PRO A 141 16.06 -21.46 16.97
C PRO A 141 16.55 -22.69 16.18
N MET A 142 15.70 -23.68 15.93
CA MET A 142 16.04 -24.82 15.09
C MET A 142 16.07 -24.45 13.61
N LEU A 143 15.07 -23.72 13.11
CA LEU A 143 15.04 -23.26 11.71
C LEU A 143 16.24 -22.36 11.38
N SER A 144 16.73 -21.55 12.34
CA SER A 144 17.90 -20.70 12.12
C SER A 144 19.22 -21.46 11.90
N LYS A 145 19.23 -22.78 12.13
CA LYS A 145 20.37 -23.64 11.83
C LYS A 145 20.32 -24.22 10.43
N ILE A 146 19.20 -24.08 9.72
CA ILE A 146 19.08 -24.55 8.33
C ILE A 146 20.02 -23.69 7.46
N PRO A 147 20.91 -24.31 6.66
CA PRO A 147 21.76 -23.58 5.73
C PRO A 147 20.96 -22.60 4.86
N GLY A 148 21.41 -21.35 4.77
CA GLY A 148 20.74 -20.32 4.00
C GLY A 148 19.51 -19.69 4.66
N TRP A 149 19.20 -19.98 5.93
CA TRP A 149 18.17 -19.23 6.68
C TRP A 149 18.57 -17.75 6.83
N LEU A 150 17.65 -16.84 6.54
CA LEU A 150 17.88 -15.39 6.63
C LEU A 150 17.06 -14.77 7.75
N ARG A 151 15.77 -15.07 7.78
CA ARG A 151 14.82 -14.44 8.70
C ARG A 151 13.59 -15.31 8.93
N THR A 152 12.95 -15.13 10.08
CA THR A 152 11.58 -15.55 10.32
C THR A 152 10.77 -14.40 10.90
N ARG A 153 9.62 -14.13 10.30
CA ARG A 153 8.63 -13.19 10.79
C ARG A 153 7.35 -13.94 11.17
N ARG A 154 6.72 -13.52 12.25
CA ARG A 154 5.49 -14.10 12.78
C ARG A 154 4.43 -13.03 12.85
N PHE A 155 3.22 -13.41 12.46
CA PHE A 155 2.10 -12.50 12.34
C PHE A 155 0.79 -13.14 12.79
N GLU A 156 -0.16 -12.29 13.13
CA GLU A 156 -1.54 -12.65 13.48
C GLU A 156 -2.50 -11.99 12.50
N MET A 157 -3.47 -12.73 11.98
CA MET A 157 -4.43 -12.21 11.01
C MET A 157 -5.35 -11.16 11.64
N VAL A 158 -5.50 -10.02 10.98
CA VAL A 158 -6.44 -8.96 11.36
C VAL A 158 -7.50 -8.68 10.29
N VAL A 159 -7.23 -9.07 9.04
CA VAL A 159 -8.22 -9.08 7.96
C VAL A 159 -8.07 -10.37 7.16
N GLY A 160 -9.13 -11.16 7.14
CA GLY A 160 -9.23 -12.39 6.37
C GLY A 160 -9.49 -12.13 4.89
N GLY A 161 -9.04 -13.07 4.06
CA GLY A 161 -9.22 -13.02 2.63
C GLY A 161 -10.45 -13.80 2.18
N LEU A 162 -10.33 -14.65 1.16
CA LEU A 162 -11.47 -15.40 0.58
C LEU A 162 -12.20 -16.29 1.58
N LYS A 163 -11.48 -16.86 2.56
CA LYS A 163 -12.06 -17.68 3.64
C LYS A 163 -12.64 -16.86 4.80
N GLY A 164 -12.55 -15.53 4.75
CA GLY A 164 -12.95 -14.65 5.84
C GLY A 164 -12.03 -14.75 7.07
N MET A 165 -12.48 -14.18 8.18
CA MET A 165 -11.80 -14.30 9.48
C MET A 165 -11.98 -15.70 10.07
N PRO A 166 -11.05 -16.16 10.93
CA PRO A 166 -11.25 -17.37 11.72
C PRO A 166 -12.55 -17.34 12.55
N PRO A 167 -13.13 -18.51 12.88
CA PRO A 167 -14.24 -18.59 13.82
C PRO A 167 -13.92 -17.96 15.17
N THR A 168 -14.95 -17.50 15.89
CA THR A 168 -14.80 -16.95 17.25
C THR A 168 -14.07 -17.92 18.18
N GLY A 169 -13.09 -17.41 18.93
CA GLY A 169 -12.25 -18.21 19.83
C GLY A 169 -11.04 -18.86 19.15
N GLN A 170 -10.83 -18.61 17.85
CA GLN A 170 -9.67 -19.05 17.09
C GLN A 170 -8.92 -17.87 16.48
N VAL A 171 -7.62 -18.07 16.28
CA VAL A 171 -6.73 -17.13 15.61
C VAL A 171 -6.00 -17.82 14.48
N GLU A 172 -5.74 -17.08 13.40
CA GLU A 172 -4.86 -17.51 12.31
C GLU A 172 -3.51 -16.82 12.46
N CYS A 173 -2.47 -17.63 12.63
CA CYS A 173 -1.09 -17.19 12.76
C CYS A 173 -0.33 -17.53 11.47
N LEU A 174 0.37 -16.54 10.92
CA LEU A 174 1.25 -16.71 9.77
C LEU A 174 2.71 -16.66 10.24
N ALA A 175 3.50 -17.66 9.85
CA ALA A 175 4.95 -17.59 9.90
C ALA A 175 5.50 -17.50 8.47
N VAL A 176 6.38 -16.51 8.25
CA VAL A 176 7.08 -16.31 6.98
C VAL A 176 8.56 -16.54 7.22
N HIS A 177 9.10 -17.58 6.61
CA HIS A 177 10.50 -17.98 6.73
C HIS A 177 11.23 -17.66 5.43
N ASP A 178 12.19 -16.75 5.51
CA ASP A 178 12.97 -16.24 4.38
C ASP A 178 14.32 -16.96 4.31
N TYR A 179 14.69 -17.42 3.12
CA TYR A 179 15.91 -18.18 2.83
C TYR A 179 16.62 -17.66 1.58
N ALA A 180 17.93 -17.88 1.52
CA ALA A 180 18.74 -17.68 0.32
C ALA A 180 18.35 -18.65 -0.81
N GLU A 181 18.73 -18.35 -2.05
CA GLU A 181 18.44 -19.19 -3.22
C GLU A 181 18.97 -20.62 -3.04
N GLN A 182 20.24 -20.75 -2.64
CA GLN A 182 20.80 -22.01 -2.17
C GLN A 182 20.58 -22.14 -0.66
N ASN A 183 19.80 -23.12 -0.26
CA ASN A 183 19.42 -23.35 1.13
C ASN A 183 19.28 -24.84 1.44
N GLY A 184 19.15 -25.16 2.73
CA GLY A 184 18.98 -26.52 3.25
C GLY A 184 17.54 -26.89 3.57
N ILE A 185 16.55 -26.26 2.94
CA ILE A 185 15.15 -26.67 3.08
C ILE A 185 15.05 -28.14 2.66
N ASP A 186 14.35 -28.92 3.49
CA ASP A 186 14.18 -30.39 3.38
C ASP A 186 15.44 -31.22 3.69
N GLY A 187 16.52 -30.54 4.07
CA GLY A 187 17.72 -31.14 4.64
C GLY A 187 17.54 -31.66 6.08
N PRO A 188 18.61 -32.22 6.68
CA PRO A 188 18.58 -32.81 8.01
C PRO A 188 18.12 -31.84 9.11
N GLU A 189 18.59 -30.59 9.09
CA GLU A 189 18.22 -29.56 10.07
C GLU A 189 16.74 -29.20 9.97
N HIS A 190 16.19 -29.13 8.75
CA HIS A 190 14.77 -28.89 8.55
C HIS A 190 13.92 -30.05 9.09
N LYS A 191 14.33 -31.30 8.80
CA LYS A 191 13.65 -32.49 9.33
C LYS A 191 13.70 -32.56 10.85
N ALA A 192 14.85 -32.25 11.45
CA ALA A 192 14.98 -32.19 12.91
C ALA A 192 14.05 -31.14 13.53
N ALA A 193 13.91 -29.96 12.92
CA ALA A 193 12.98 -28.92 13.37
C ALA A 193 11.50 -29.33 13.25
N GLN A 194 11.20 -30.37 12.46
CA GLN A 194 9.85 -30.92 12.30
C GLN A 194 9.58 -32.14 13.20
N ASP A 195 10.60 -32.75 13.78
CA ASP A 195 10.52 -34.00 14.53
C ASP A 195 10.90 -33.80 16.00
N THR A 196 10.16 -32.91 16.68
CA THR A 196 10.31 -32.67 18.11
C THR A 196 9.03 -33.07 18.87
N PRO A 197 9.15 -33.57 20.11
CA PRO A 197 7.98 -33.86 20.94
C PRO A 197 7.10 -32.64 21.19
N TRP A 198 7.68 -31.44 21.33
CA TRP A 198 6.90 -30.22 21.56
C TRP A 198 6.12 -29.81 20.31
N ARG A 199 6.76 -29.82 19.13
CA ARG A 199 6.05 -29.58 17.88
C ARG A 199 4.89 -30.55 17.69
N ALA A 200 5.07 -31.84 17.97
CA ALA A 200 4.00 -32.83 17.86
C ALA A 200 2.76 -32.41 18.67
N LYS A 201 2.95 -32.03 19.94
CA LYS A 201 1.88 -31.50 20.80
C LYS A 201 1.25 -30.21 20.27
N ILE A 202 2.04 -29.31 19.67
CA ILE A 202 1.50 -28.10 19.06
C ILE A 202 0.67 -28.45 17.83
N MET A 203 1.11 -29.37 16.97
CA MET A 203 0.37 -29.75 15.77
C MET A 203 -0.98 -30.41 16.11
N GLU A 204 -1.12 -31.09 17.25
CA GLU A 204 -2.42 -31.61 17.74
C GLU A 204 -3.43 -30.49 18.02
N LYS A 205 -2.97 -29.26 18.27
CA LYS A 205 -3.79 -28.08 18.55
C LYS A 205 -4.13 -27.25 17.30
N VAL A 206 -3.54 -27.59 16.15
CA VAL A 206 -3.73 -26.87 14.89
C VAL A 206 -4.95 -27.42 14.16
N SER A 207 -5.95 -26.58 13.93
CA SER A 207 -7.21 -26.97 13.28
C SER A 207 -7.23 -26.78 11.76
N ASP A 208 -6.41 -25.86 11.24
CA ASP A 208 -6.19 -25.63 9.82
C ASP A 208 -4.73 -25.29 9.59
N LYS A 209 -4.16 -25.77 8.48
CA LYS A 209 -2.76 -25.53 8.14
C LYS A 209 -2.58 -25.41 6.64
N GLU A 210 -1.93 -24.34 6.23
CA GLU A 210 -1.53 -24.09 4.85
C GLU A 210 -0.02 -23.84 4.82
N ARG A 211 0.69 -24.51 3.92
CA ARG A 211 2.10 -24.21 3.63
C ARG A 211 2.21 -23.84 2.16
N ARG A 212 2.79 -22.67 1.89
CA ARG A 212 3.12 -22.18 0.55
C ARG A 212 4.62 -21.94 0.43
N GLN A 213 5.17 -22.27 -0.72
CA GLN A 213 6.56 -21.96 -1.07
C GLN A 213 6.59 -20.99 -2.24
N TRP A 214 7.35 -19.92 -2.07
CA TRP A 214 7.39 -18.78 -2.97
C TRP A 214 8.82 -18.51 -3.41
N LYS A 215 9.01 -18.26 -4.70
CA LYS A 215 10.27 -17.79 -5.28
C LYS A 215 10.12 -16.32 -5.67
N HIS A 216 11.08 -15.50 -5.26
CA HIS A 216 11.08 -14.08 -5.59
C HIS A 216 11.09 -13.87 -7.10
N HIS A 217 10.26 -12.94 -7.56
CA HIS A 217 10.12 -12.60 -8.96
C HIS A 217 10.56 -11.16 -9.24
N LEU A 218 10.08 -10.19 -8.45
CA LEU A 218 10.33 -8.77 -8.69
C LEU A 218 10.14 -7.96 -7.42
N ARG A 219 11.07 -7.04 -7.16
CA ARG A 219 10.94 -5.96 -6.18
C ARG A 219 10.26 -4.77 -6.86
N PHE A 220 9.25 -4.17 -6.24
CA PHE A 220 8.70 -2.92 -6.77
C PHE A 220 9.60 -1.75 -6.42
N ASP A 221 9.76 -0.85 -7.40
CA ASP A 221 10.27 0.49 -7.15
C ASP A 221 9.08 1.45 -6.97
N ALA A 222 9.27 2.49 -6.16
CA ALA A 222 8.37 3.63 -6.19
C ALA A 222 8.53 4.33 -7.56
N LEU A 223 7.42 4.62 -8.24
CA LEU A 223 7.49 5.46 -9.43
C LEU A 223 8.03 6.84 -9.02
N GLU A 224 9.13 7.26 -9.63
CA GLU A 224 9.69 8.60 -9.44
C GLU A 224 8.60 9.66 -9.70
N GLU A 225 8.55 10.65 -8.81
CA GLU A 225 7.74 11.85 -8.99
C GLU A 225 8.68 13.05 -9.00
N PRO A 226 8.63 13.91 -10.03
CA PRO A 226 9.36 15.17 -10.01
C PRO A 226 8.99 15.98 -8.75
N PRO A 227 9.92 16.73 -8.12
CA PRO A 227 9.70 17.40 -6.83
C PRO A 227 8.44 18.29 -6.74
N SER A 228 7.91 18.73 -7.87
CA SER A 228 6.73 19.62 -7.97
C SER A 228 5.58 18.98 -8.75
N THR A 229 5.47 17.65 -8.70
CA THR A 229 4.40 16.89 -9.33
C THR A 229 3.87 15.84 -8.36
N VAL A 230 2.55 15.71 -8.30
CA VAL A 230 1.88 14.56 -7.69
C VAL A 230 1.23 13.75 -8.81
N VAL A 231 1.47 12.44 -8.84
CA VAL A 231 0.80 11.57 -9.80
C VAL A 231 -0.32 10.82 -9.09
N THR A 232 -1.56 11.04 -9.52
CA THR A 232 -2.76 10.42 -8.95
C THR A 232 -2.76 8.91 -9.11
N THR A 233 -3.65 8.23 -8.40
CA THR A 233 -3.76 6.76 -8.41
C THR A 233 -4.17 6.20 -9.78
N ASP A 234 -4.81 7.01 -10.62
CA ASP A 234 -5.12 6.69 -12.01
C ASP A 234 -4.09 7.27 -12.99
N GLY A 235 -2.99 7.85 -12.51
CA GLY A 235 -1.85 8.26 -13.34
C GLY A 235 -1.94 9.66 -13.94
N ALA A 236 -2.86 10.53 -13.50
CA ALA A 236 -2.86 11.93 -13.89
C ALA A 236 -1.72 12.68 -13.18
N GLU A 237 -1.01 13.53 -13.92
CA GLU A 237 0.06 14.37 -13.38
C GLU A 237 -0.49 15.73 -12.93
N ILE A 238 -0.33 16.03 -11.65
CA ILE A 238 -0.72 17.29 -11.02
C ILE A 238 0.55 18.07 -10.70
N ARG A 239 0.95 18.94 -11.63
CA ARG A 239 2.07 19.87 -11.42
C ARG A 239 1.63 20.99 -10.49
N TYR A 240 2.40 21.26 -9.45
CA TYR A 240 2.05 22.26 -8.45
C TYR A 240 3.24 23.18 -8.09
N GLN A 241 2.94 24.30 -7.45
CA GLN A 241 3.87 25.21 -6.80
C GLN A 241 3.33 25.53 -5.41
N LEU A 242 4.15 25.30 -4.39
CA LEU A 242 3.82 25.59 -2.99
C LEU A 242 4.87 26.55 -2.43
N GLU A 243 4.46 27.79 -2.20
CA GLU A 243 5.38 28.91 -1.96
C GLU A 243 4.92 29.77 -0.77
N GLY A 244 5.84 30.53 -0.18
CA GLY A 244 5.61 31.31 1.04
C GLY A 244 6.10 30.61 2.31
N ASN A 245 5.88 31.26 3.46
CA ASN A 245 6.36 30.76 4.75
C ASN A 245 5.63 29.45 5.12
N PRO A 246 6.36 28.35 5.44
CA PRO A 246 5.74 27.09 5.84
C PRO A 246 4.79 27.16 7.04
N SER A 247 4.96 28.17 7.91
CA SER A 247 4.13 28.41 9.09
C SER A 247 2.85 29.21 8.79
N ASP A 248 2.72 29.79 7.59
CA ASP A 248 1.56 30.60 7.22
C ASP A 248 0.38 29.72 6.79
N PRO A 249 -0.87 30.18 7.00
CA PRO A 249 -2.05 29.50 6.49
C PRO A 249 -2.01 29.38 4.96
N VAL A 250 -2.45 28.23 4.45
CA VAL A 250 -2.42 27.91 3.02
C VAL A 250 -3.67 28.43 2.30
N ILE A 251 -3.49 29.13 1.19
CA ILE A 251 -4.53 29.43 0.20
C ILE A 251 -4.26 28.61 -1.06
N VAL A 252 -5.28 27.89 -1.53
CA VAL A 252 -5.22 27.12 -2.78
C VAL A 252 -5.83 27.93 -3.91
N PHE A 253 -5.20 27.90 -5.08
CA PHE A 253 -5.71 28.51 -6.29
C PHE A 253 -6.03 27.45 -7.36
N VAL A 254 -7.27 27.48 -7.86
CA VAL A 254 -7.77 26.58 -8.90
C VAL A 254 -8.04 27.38 -10.18
N ASN A 255 -7.31 27.08 -11.24
CA ASN A 255 -7.32 27.87 -12.46
C ASN A 255 -8.51 27.57 -13.40
N SER A 256 -8.73 28.46 -14.36
CA SER A 256 -9.69 28.27 -15.46
C SER A 256 -9.26 27.15 -16.42
N ILE A 257 -10.20 26.65 -17.23
CA ILE A 257 -9.84 25.82 -18.38
C ILE A 257 -8.96 26.62 -19.36
N LEU A 258 -8.05 25.94 -20.07
CA LEU A 258 -7.09 26.54 -21.02
C LEU A 258 -6.09 27.54 -20.42
N THR A 259 -6.00 27.62 -19.09
CA THR A 259 -4.96 28.39 -18.39
C THR A 259 -4.03 27.46 -17.62
N ASN A 260 -3.04 28.02 -16.93
CA ASN A 260 -2.15 27.29 -16.02
C ASN A 260 -1.98 28.03 -14.69
N LEU A 261 -1.22 27.44 -13.78
CA LEU A 261 -0.96 27.98 -12.44
C LEU A 261 -0.39 29.41 -12.40
N HIS A 262 0.19 29.90 -13.51
CA HIS A 262 0.81 31.23 -13.60
C HIS A 262 -0.20 32.37 -13.70
N ILE A 263 -1.49 32.09 -13.98
CA ILE A 263 -2.52 33.16 -13.90
C ILE A 263 -2.64 33.79 -12.50
N TRP A 264 -2.10 33.10 -11.49
CA TRP A 264 -2.13 33.51 -10.10
C TRP A 264 -0.79 34.10 -9.62
N ASP A 265 0.23 34.26 -10.47
CA ASP A 265 1.58 34.71 -10.07
C ASP A 265 1.53 36.03 -9.25
N ASP A 266 0.83 37.05 -9.77
CA ASP A 266 0.75 38.35 -9.10
C ASP A 266 -0.03 38.31 -7.79
N VAL A 267 -1.15 37.56 -7.77
CA VAL A 267 -1.98 37.37 -6.58
C VAL A 267 -1.20 36.64 -5.49
N ALA A 268 -0.49 35.57 -5.87
CA ALA A 268 0.33 34.79 -4.96
C ALA A 268 1.46 35.64 -4.37
N LYS A 269 2.17 36.39 -5.21
CA LYS A 269 3.24 37.30 -4.78
C LYS A 269 2.73 38.36 -3.79
N ALA A 270 1.56 38.94 -4.04
CA ALA A 270 0.97 39.94 -3.15
C ALA A 270 0.59 39.33 -1.79
N LEU A 271 0.00 38.14 -1.77
CA LEU A 271 -0.37 37.43 -0.53
C LEU A 271 0.82 36.96 0.29
N GLN A 272 1.92 36.58 -0.37
CA GLN A 272 3.14 36.14 0.28
C GLN A 272 3.96 37.30 0.84
N THR A 273 3.92 38.49 0.22
CA THR A 273 4.78 39.62 0.58
C THR A 273 4.04 40.71 1.37
N THR A 274 2.95 41.25 0.83
CA THR A 274 2.15 42.31 1.47
C THR A 274 1.10 41.73 2.41
N GLY A 275 0.51 40.60 2.03
CA GLY A 275 -0.55 39.94 2.78
C GLY A 275 -1.86 40.73 2.79
N ILE A 276 -2.82 40.25 3.59
CA ILE A 276 -4.10 40.94 3.84
C ILE A 276 -4.10 41.36 5.31
N ASN A 277 -4.26 42.67 5.57
CA ASN A 277 -4.24 43.24 6.93
C ASN A 277 -2.98 42.85 7.74
N GLY A 278 -1.81 42.84 7.08
CA GLY A 278 -0.53 42.48 7.70
C GLY A 278 -0.32 40.99 7.92
N LYS A 279 -1.23 40.12 7.45
CA LYS A 279 -1.09 38.67 7.51
C LYS A 279 -0.73 38.10 6.14
N THR A 280 0.41 37.42 6.06
CA THR A 280 0.86 36.71 4.86
C THR A 280 0.26 35.31 4.79
N TYR A 281 0.28 34.74 3.59
CA TYR A 281 -0.26 33.42 3.30
C TYR A 281 0.73 32.59 2.50
N ARG A 282 0.77 31.29 2.81
CA ARG A 282 1.40 30.29 1.95
C ARG A 282 0.44 30.00 0.80
N THR A 283 0.93 29.87 -0.42
CA THR A 283 0.06 29.67 -1.60
C THR A 283 0.36 28.35 -2.28
N LEU A 284 -0.68 27.55 -2.50
CA LEU A 284 -0.65 26.36 -3.34
C LEU A 284 -1.33 26.66 -4.67
N ARG A 285 -0.61 26.47 -5.76
CA ARG A 285 -1.11 26.64 -7.12
C ARG A 285 -0.82 25.36 -7.90
N TYR A 286 -1.73 24.91 -8.74
CA TYR A 286 -1.52 23.68 -9.47
C TYR A 286 -2.21 23.71 -10.83
N ASN A 287 -1.74 22.87 -11.74
CA ASN A 287 -2.41 22.59 -12.99
C ASN A 287 -3.34 21.40 -12.78
N SER A 288 -4.63 21.57 -13.04
CA SER A 288 -5.60 20.48 -13.00
C SER A 288 -5.25 19.36 -14.00
N ARG A 289 -5.74 18.15 -13.73
CA ARG A 289 -5.63 17.04 -14.68
C ARG A 289 -6.13 17.46 -16.07
N GLY A 290 -5.44 17.00 -17.11
CA GLY A 290 -5.72 17.38 -18.50
C GLY A 290 -4.97 18.62 -19.00
N TYR A 291 -4.18 19.30 -18.16
CA TYR A 291 -3.29 20.37 -18.63
C TYR A 291 -2.12 19.83 -19.47
N VAL A 292 -1.49 18.74 -19.03
CA VAL A 292 -0.56 17.95 -19.85
C VAL A 292 -1.29 16.75 -20.46
N GLN A 293 -0.69 16.14 -21.48
CA GLN A 293 -1.19 14.88 -22.03
C GLN A 293 -1.33 13.85 -20.90
N GLN A 294 -2.56 13.41 -20.65
CA GLN A 294 -2.83 12.43 -19.60
C GLN A 294 -2.27 11.07 -19.99
N ALA A 295 -1.79 10.32 -18.99
CA ALA A 295 -1.49 8.92 -19.17
C ALA A 295 -2.72 8.18 -19.71
N ALA A 296 -2.51 7.21 -20.60
CA ALA A 296 -3.60 6.44 -21.21
C ALA A 296 -4.52 5.74 -20.18
N ARG A 297 -4.01 5.50 -18.96
CA ARG A 297 -4.75 4.92 -17.83
C ARG A 297 -5.59 5.90 -17.01
N SER A 298 -5.54 7.20 -17.27
CA SER A 298 -6.26 8.21 -16.49
C SER A 298 -7.78 8.10 -16.68
N ASN A 299 -8.52 8.22 -15.58
CA ASN A 299 -9.97 8.22 -15.58
C ASN A 299 -10.52 9.48 -16.30
N PRO A 300 -11.69 9.38 -16.97
CA PRO A 300 -12.33 10.53 -17.62
C PRO A 300 -12.56 11.70 -16.66
N THR A 301 -12.18 12.91 -17.08
CA THR A 301 -12.29 14.12 -16.26
C THR A 301 -13.75 14.48 -15.97
N ARG A 302 -14.08 14.62 -14.69
CA ARG A 302 -15.39 15.08 -14.15
C ARG A 302 -15.13 16.08 -13.03
N PHE A 303 -16.08 16.96 -12.73
CA PHE A 303 -15.90 17.93 -11.63
C PHE A 303 -15.67 17.28 -10.27
N ASP A 304 -16.27 16.12 -10.01
CA ASP A 304 -16.01 15.35 -8.78
C ASP A 304 -14.56 14.91 -8.69
N LEU A 305 -14.02 14.44 -9.82
CA LEU A 305 -12.63 14.00 -9.91
C LEU A 305 -11.65 15.17 -9.79
N LEU A 306 -11.99 16.36 -10.32
CA LEU A 306 -11.19 17.57 -10.13
C LEU A 306 -11.12 18.00 -8.66
N ALA A 307 -12.20 17.83 -7.89
CA ALA A 307 -12.20 18.06 -6.46
C ALA A 307 -11.38 16.99 -5.70
N ASP A 308 -11.53 15.73 -6.07
CA ASP A 308 -10.81 14.61 -5.45
C ASP A 308 -9.30 14.63 -5.77
N ASP A 309 -8.89 15.23 -6.90
CA ASP A 309 -7.48 15.52 -7.20
C ASP A 309 -6.89 16.55 -6.24
N LEU A 310 -7.65 17.61 -5.94
CA LEU A 310 -7.20 18.63 -4.99
C LEU A 310 -7.06 18.02 -3.59
N GLU A 311 -8.03 17.20 -3.18
CA GLU A 311 -7.92 16.46 -1.92
C GLU A 311 -6.66 15.57 -1.91
N TYR A 312 -6.36 14.87 -3.01
CA TYR A 312 -5.16 14.03 -3.09
C TYR A 312 -3.89 14.84 -2.97
N LEU A 313 -3.82 15.97 -3.69
CA LEU A 313 -2.67 16.87 -3.67
C LEU A 313 -2.42 17.36 -2.24
N LEU A 314 -3.46 17.79 -1.54
CA LEU A 314 -3.34 18.24 -0.15
C LEU A 314 -2.88 17.12 0.79
N GLN A 315 -3.40 15.90 0.64
CA GLN A 315 -2.94 14.75 1.43
C GLN A 315 -1.47 14.41 1.17
N ARG A 316 -1.05 14.39 -0.10
CA ARG A 316 0.35 14.11 -0.49
C ARG A 316 1.31 15.18 0.03
N LEU A 317 0.85 16.44 0.09
CA LEU A 317 1.58 17.56 0.67
C LEU A 317 1.48 17.64 2.20
N ARG A 318 0.73 16.74 2.84
CA ARG A 318 0.47 16.73 4.29
C ARG A 318 -0.15 18.04 4.79
N ILE A 319 -1.06 18.60 4.02
CA ILE A 319 -1.82 19.81 4.35
C ILE A 319 -3.23 19.37 4.75
N PRO A 320 -3.55 19.24 6.05
CA PRO A 320 -4.82 18.69 6.50
C PRO A 320 -6.00 19.66 6.28
N LYS A 321 -5.74 20.96 6.33
CA LYS A 321 -6.75 22.01 6.19
C LYS A 321 -6.16 23.28 5.58
N VAL A 322 -6.89 23.90 4.68
CA VAL A 322 -6.52 25.16 4.02
C VAL A 322 -7.40 26.32 4.49
N HIS A 323 -6.85 27.53 4.48
CA HIS A 323 -7.58 28.74 4.84
C HIS A 323 -8.64 29.10 3.80
N ALA A 324 -8.32 28.96 2.52
CA ALA A 324 -9.26 29.20 1.44
C ALA A 324 -8.93 28.37 0.20
N VAL A 325 -9.97 28.03 -0.57
CA VAL A 325 -9.85 27.53 -1.95
C VAL A 325 -10.45 28.57 -2.89
N VAL A 326 -9.62 29.20 -3.70
CA VAL A 326 -9.99 30.29 -4.61
C VAL A 326 -10.06 29.74 -6.03
N GLY A 327 -11.22 29.84 -6.68
CA GLY A 327 -11.45 29.28 -8.01
C GLY A 327 -12.05 30.28 -9.00
N VAL A 328 -11.67 30.16 -10.27
CA VAL A 328 -12.28 30.94 -11.36
C VAL A 328 -12.76 30.03 -12.50
N SER A 329 -13.95 30.30 -13.03
CA SER A 329 -14.56 29.52 -14.13
C SER A 329 -14.65 28.02 -13.78
N MET A 330 -14.01 27.13 -14.55
CA MET A 330 -13.83 25.72 -14.22
C MET A 330 -13.30 25.54 -12.80
N GLY A 331 -12.33 26.35 -12.38
CA GLY A 331 -11.79 26.34 -11.03
C GLY A 331 -12.82 26.78 -9.98
N GLY A 332 -13.75 27.67 -10.31
CA GLY A 332 -14.85 28.05 -9.42
C GLY A 332 -15.80 26.88 -9.15
N VAL A 333 -16.18 26.14 -10.20
CA VAL A 333 -16.99 24.92 -10.07
C VAL A 333 -16.24 23.87 -9.24
N THR A 334 -14.94 23.68 -9.49
CA THR A 334 -14.09 22.76 -8.71
C THR A 334 -13.99 23.18 -7.24
N SER A 335 -13.80 24.47 -6.93
CA SER A 335 -13.74 24.97 -5.55
C SER A 335 -15.05 24.74 -4.79
N ILE A 336 -16.19 25.00 -5.44
CA ILE A 336 -17.52 24.71 -4.86
C ILE A 336 -17.66 23.21 -4.61
N ASN A 337 -17.31 22.37 -5.59
CA ASN A 337 -17.46 20.93 -5.45
C ASN A 337 -16.52 20.36 -4.36
N PHE A 338 -15.30 20.88 -4.25
CA PHE A 338 -14.37 20.56 -3.16
C PHE A 338 -14.98 20.92 -1.80
N SER A 339 -15.63 22.08 -1.67
CA SER A 339 -16.26 22.51 -0.41
C SER A 339 -17.44 21.61 0.03
N ILE A 340 -18.15 21.01 -0.93
CA ILE A 340 -19.26 20.08 -0.66
C ILE A 340 -18.71 18.72 -0.24
N ARG A 341 -17.69 18.24 -0.95
CA ARG A 341 -17.18 16.86 -0.79
C ARG A 341 -16.18 16.72 0.37
N HIS A 342 -15.40 17.76 0.65
CA HIS A 342 -14.26 17.77 1.57
C HIS A 342 -14.35 18.96 2.54
N ALA A 343 -15.55 19.16 3.10
CA ALA A 343 -15.92 20.35 3.89
C ALA A 343 -15.05 20.59 5.14
N ASP A 344 -14.39 19.56 5.66
CA ASP A 344 -13.48 19.61 6.80
C ASP A 344 -12.08 20.12 6.43
N MET A 345 -11.70 20.05 5.14
CA MET A 345 -10.37 20.40 4.63
C MET A 345 -10.20 21.88 4.27
N LEU A 346 -11.22 22.72 4.41
CA LEU A 346 -11.15 24.16 4.16
C LEU A 346 -11.91 24.99 5.20
N GLU A 347 -11.56 26.27 5.33
CA GLU A 347 -12.36 27.22 6.12
C GLU A 347 -13.39 27.98 5.27
N LYS A 348 -13.07 28.26 4.00
CA LYS A 348 -13.94 28.96 3.05
C LYS A 348 -13.54 28.68 1.61
N PHE A 349 -14.45 28.93 0.67
CA PHE A 349 -14.13 28.99 -0.76
C PHE A 349 -14.40 30.41 -1.29
N VAL A 350 -13.70 30.79 -2.36
CA VAL A 350 -13.83 32.09 -3.04
C VAL A 350 -13.99 31.87 -4.53
#